data_AF-A0A2S7ENK1-F1
#
_entry.id   AF-A0A2S7ENK1-F1
#
_cell.length_a   1.000
_cell.length_b   1.000
_cell.length_c   1.000
_cell.angle_alpha   90.00
_cell.angle_beta   90.00
_cell.angle_gamma   90.00
#
_symmetry.space_group_name_H-M   'P 1'
#
loop_
_entity.id
_entity.type
_entity.pdbx_description
1 polymer ?
#
loop_
_entity_poly.entity_id
_entity_poly.type
_entity_poly.pdbx_seq_one_letter_code
_entity_poly.pdbx_strand_id
1 'polypeptide(L)' 'MTLSLQHDASFDVHRKPTRRDVFLSQMDQVVPWAPLCACIAPFYPKVGASGGRPPVGLERMLRIHFLTECRTNRRS' A
#
# COMPACT_ATOMS: atom_id res chain seq x y z
N MET A 1 -39.85 4.50 -6.04
CA MET A 1 -39.11 5.26 -7.07
C MET A 1 -37.66 4.80 -6.98
N THR A 2 -37.18 4.03 -7.97
CA THR A 2 -36.28 4.51 -9.04
C THR A 2 -35.01 5.15 -8.46
N LEU A 3 -33.77 4.82 -8.83
CA LEU A 3 -33.22 4.44 -10.13
C LEU A 3 -31.90 3.67 -9.95
N SER A 4 -31.58 2.89 -10.98
CA SER A 4 -30.27 2.46 -11.46
C SER A 4 -29.12 3.45 -11.21
N LEU A 5 -27.86 2.98 -11.30
CA LEU A 5 -26.89 3.61 -12.21
C LEU A 5 -25.73 2.66 -12.55
N GLN A 6 -25.58 2.46 -13.87
CA GLN A 6 -24.41 1.90 -14.54
C GLN A 6 -23.36 3.02 -14.72
N HIS A 7 -22.09 2.77 -14.43
CA HIS A 7 -20.89 3.46 -14.95
C HIS A 7 -19.67 2.76 -14.31
N ASP A 8 -18.55 2.43 -14.93
CA ASP A 8 -17.87 2.96 -16.11
C ASP A 8 -16.72 1.98 -16.42
N ALA A 9 -16.58 1.52 -17.67
CA ALA A 9 -15.55 0.56 -18.09
C ALA A 9 -14.48 1.19 -19.00
N SER A 10 -14.15 2.49 -18.81
CA SER A 10 -13.40 3.27 -19.79
C SER A 10 -12.34 4.23 -19.21
N PHE A 11 -11.77 3.96 -18.04
CA PHE A 11 -10.73 4.82 -17.43
C PHE A 11 -9.31 4.22 -17.37
N ASP A 12 -9.04 3.11 -18.05
CA ASP A 12 -7.84 2.30 -17.76
C ASP A 12 -6.52 2.72 -18.44
N VAL A 13 -6.52 3.57 -19.48
CA VAL A 13 -5.30 3.74 -20.32
C VAL A 13 -4.50 5.02 -20.08
N HIS A 14 -5.02 6.02 -19.37
CA HIS A 14 -4.32 7.32 -19.18
C HIS A 14 -4.34 7.82 -17.74
N ARG A 15 -4.17 6.93 -16.76
CA ARG A 15 -4.06 7.37 -15.37
C ARG A 15 -2.71 8.05 -15.16
N LYS A 16 -2.70 9.39 -15.23
CA LYS A 16 -1.57 10.21 -14.76
C LYS A 16 -1.11 9.64 -13.41
N PRO A 17 0.19 9.31 -13.24
CA PRO A 17 0.67 8.72 -12.00
C PRO A 17 0.26 9.65 -10.86
N THR A 18 -0.52 9.13 -9.93
CA THR A 18 -1.00 9.96 -8.82
C THR A 18 0.21 10.37 -7.99
N ARG A 19 0.14 11.49 -7.26
CA ARG A 19 1.25 11.92 -6.39
C ARG A 19 1.71 10.83 -5.40
N ARG A 20 0.81 9.89 -5.06
CA ARG A 20 1.10 8.72 -4.23
C ARG A 20 1.98 7.69 -4.92
N ASP A 21 1.76 7.49 -6.22
CA ASP A 21 2.50 6.55 -7.04
C ASP A 21 3.95 7.04 -7.25
N VAL A 22 4.11 8.32 -7.57
CA VAL A 22 5.43 8.97 -7.66
C VAL A 22 6.18 8.91 -6.33
N PHE A 23 5.49 9.19 -5.22
CA PHE A 23 6.09 9.08 -3.89
C PHE A 23 6.50 7.64 -3.56
N LEU A 24 5.65 6.65 -3.83
CA LEU A 24 6.00 5.25 -3.66
C LEU A 24 7.20 4.84 -4.51
N SER A 25 7.28 5.30 -5.76
CA SER A 25 8.41 5.02 -6.65
C SER A 25 9.71 5.63 -6.14
N GLN A 26 9.67 6.86 -5.62
CA GLN A 26 10.83 7.49 -4.97
C GLN A 26 11.23 6.72 -3.71
N MET A 27 10.25 6.31 -2.90
CA MET A 27 10.48 5.50 -1.71
C MET A 27 11.09 4.15 -2.06
N ASP A 28 10.67 3.52 -3.14
CA ASP A 28 11.19 2.24 -3.59
C ASP A 28 12.67 2.28 -3.95
N GLN A 29 13.15 3.44 -4.43
CA GLN A 29 14.57 3.66 -4.73
C GLN A 29 15.41 3.91 -3.47
N VAL A 30 14.86 4.56 -2.45
CA VAL A 30 15.62 4.93 -1.23
C VAL A 30 15.48 3.92 -0.10
N VAL A 31 14.37 3.18 -0.03
CA VAL A 31 14.09 2.21 1.03
C VAL A 31 14.48 0.82 0.55
N PRO A 32 15.46 0.17 1.19
CA PRO A 32 15.81 -1.19 0.85
C PRO A 32 14.77 -2.15 1.46
N TRP A 33 13.68 -2.41 0.72
CA TRP A 33 12.54 -3.20 1.20
C TRP A 33 12.90 -4.62 1.61
N ALA A 34 13.79 -5.28 0.87
CA ALA A 34 14.19 -6.66 1.15
C ALA A 34 14.86 -6.82 2.54
N PRO A 35 15.93 -6.08 2.88
CA PRO A 35 16.51 -6.15 4.23
C PRO A 35 15.58 -5.55 5.29
N LEU A 36 14.77 -4.53 4.96
CA LEU A 36 13.79 -3.99 5.91
C LEU A 36 12.76 -5.06 6.31
N CYS A 37 12.20 -5.77 5.33
CA CYS A 37 11.28 -6.89 5.58
C CYS A 37 11.99 -8.01 6.35
N ALA A 38 13.25 -8.32 6.04
CA ALA A 38 14.02 -9.34 6.75
C ALA A 38 14.27 -8.97 8.23
N CYS A 39 14.54 -7.70 8.53
CA CYS A 39 14.68 -7.20 9.90
C CYS A 39 13.37 -7.25 10.68
N ILE A 40 12.22 -7.04 10.02
CA ILE A 40 10.89 -7.03 10.66
C ILE A 40 10.29 -8.44 10.76
N ALA A 41 10.67 -9.35 9.85
CA ALA A 41 10.21 -10.73 9.82
C ALA A 41 10.32 -11.50 11.17
N PRO A 42 11.40 -11.38 11.97
CA PRO A 42 11.46 -12.04 13.28
C PRO A 42 10.53 -11.42 14.34
N PHE A 43 10.16 -10.15 14.19
CA PHE A 43 9.25 -9.45 15.10
C PHE A 43 7.78 -9.57 14.69
N TYR A 44 7.52 -9.90 13.43
CA TYR A 44 6.18 -10.06 12.91
C TYR A 44 5.76 -11.53 13.04
N PRO A 45 4.87 -11.87 13.99
CA PRO A 45 4.38 -13.23 14.10
C PRO A 45 3.71 -13.59 12.77
N LYS A 46 4.28 -14.57 12.06
CA LYS A 46 3.62 -15.18 10.91
C LYS A 46 2.33 -15.78 11.46
N VAL A 47 1.19 -15.17 11.14
CA VAL A 47 -0.12 -15.63 11.61
C VAL A 47 -0.20 -17.12 11.32
N GLY A 48 -0.26 -17.91 12.39
CA GLY A 48 -0.11 -19.36 12.36
C GLY A 48 -1.22 -20.03 11.55
N ALA A 49 -1.06 -21.34 11.36
CA ALA A 49 -1.88 -22.25 10.55
C ALA A 49 -3.41 -22.29 10.84
N SER A 50 -3.95 -21.40 11.68
CA SER A 50 -5.38 -21.25 11.96
C SER A 50 -5.97 -20.19 11.04
N GLY A 51 -6.52 -20.66 9.91
CA GLY A 51 -7.01 -19.87 8.79
C GLY A 51 -7.69 -18.55 9.14
N GLY A 52 -7.06 -17.45 8.71
CA GLY A 52 -7.61 -16.10 8.67
C GLY A 52 -7.15 -15.40 7.38
N ARG A 53 -7.66 -14.18 7.13
CA ARG A 53 -7.28 -13.36 5.97
C ARG A 53 -5.75 -13.34 5.85
N PRO A 54 -5.18 -13.66 4.68
CA PRO A 54 -3.73 -13.70 4.52
C PRO A 54 -3.16 -12.37 5.03
N PRO A 55 -2.16 -12.40 5.93
CA PRO A 55 -1.56 -11.19 6.43
C PRO A 55 -1.13 -10.38 5.21
N VAL A 56 -1.52 -9.11 5.19
CA VAL A 56 -1.04 -8.17 4.19
C VAL A 56 0.48 -8.28 4.22
N GLY A 57 1.10 -8.71 3.11
CA GLY A 57 2.54 -8.94 3.07
C GLY A 57 3.26 -7.73 3.65
N LEU A 58 4.29 -7.97 4.48
CA LEU A 58 5.00 -6.93 5.25
C LEU A 58 5.28 -5.69 4.41
N GLU A 59 5.74 -5.91 3.19
CA GLU A 59 6.01 -4.87 2.19
C GLU A 59 4.78 -3.99 1.86
N ARG A 60 3.59 -4.59 1.67
CA ARG A 60 2.35 -3.84 1.43
C ARG A 60 1.89 -3.07 2.66
N MET A 61 2.05 -3.63 3.86
CA MET A 61 1.72 -2.94 5.10
C MET A 61 2.60 -1.70 5.28
N LEU A 62 3.91 -1.85 5.08
CA LEU A 62 4.86 -0.76 5.18
C LEU A 62 4.57 0.33 4.14
N ARG A 63 4.33 -0.03 2.87
CA ARG A 63 3.95 0.95 1.83
C ARG A 63 2.70 1.77 2.20
N ILE A 64 1.69 1.14 2.81
CA ILE A 64 0.48 1.84 3.28
C ILE A 64 0.81 2.76 4.46
N HIS A 65 1.63 2.30 5.41
CA HIS A 65 2.04 3.10 6.55
C HIS A 65 2.81 4.34 6.10
N PHE A 66 3.82 4.21 5.24
CA PHE A 66 4.56 5.35 4.70
C PHE A 66 3.68 6.33 3.91
N LEU A 67 2.73 5.82 3.12
CA LEU A 67 1.73 6.66 2.44
C LEU A 67 0.80 7.39 3.40
N THR A 68 0.56 6.83 4.58
CA THR A 68 -0.29 7.43 5.63
C THR A 68 0.51 8.47 6.41
N GLU A 69 1.72 8.12 6.84
CA GLU A 69 2.65 9.02 7.55
C GLU A 69 3.07 10.24 6.72
N CYS A 70 3.25 10.08 5.40
CA CYS A 70 3.53 11.22 4.55
C CYS A 70 2.35 12.23 4.49
N ARG A 71 1.11 11.79 4.73
CA ARG A 71 -0.05 12.71 4.79
C ARG A 71 -0.15 13.42 6.13
N THR A 72 0.30 12.81 7.22
CA THR A 72 0.26 13.37 8.57
C THR A 72 1.42 14.33 8.80
N ASN A 73 2.62 14.00 8.31
CA ASN A 73 3.83 14.82 8.46
C ASN A 73 3.85 16.11 7.59
N ARG A 74 2.87 16.30 6.70
CA ARG A 74 2.71 17.55 5.92
C ARG A 74 1.81 18.58 6.62
N ARG A 75 1.34 18.27 7.84
CA ARG A 75 0.39 19.09 8.62
C ARG A 75 0.99 19.61 9.94
N SER A 76 2.28 19.39 10.16
CA SER A 76 3.09 19.99 11.24
C SER A 76 4.22 20.80 10.63
#